data_AF-A0A174NL61-F1
#
_entry.id   AF-A0A174NL61-F1
#
_cell.length_a   1.000
_cell.length_b   1.000
_cell.length_c   1.000
_cell.angle_alpha   90.00
_cell.angle_beta   90.00
_cell.angle_gamma   90.00
#
_symmetry.space_group_name_H-M   'P 1'
#
loop_
_entity.id
_entity.type
_entity.pdbx_description
1 polymer ?
#
loop_
_entity_poly.entity_id
_entity_poly.type
_entity_poly.pdbx_seq_one_letter_code
_entity_poly.pdbx_strand_id
1 'polypeptide(L)'
;MEKKNDRNKNTSQNKLYSDEIKEMERLSEEQEKALRERRQARKHRIKKQERRKKLIVLGSMAVVTVVVAVSAVTGIVSFVTRESRQSQVSSKKSAEKDSSEPTLTDTVKQSRSDLEVDERTPEEILADAKLLAVQYDYDKAISLLQKYSGYKKNTEMQDAVKQYEEIKASCKSWPLEEVTHVFYHTLIKDPSKAFDGDYKEADYNQVMTTIDEFNKITETMYEKGYVMVSIYDMAKADADGNITEGEILLPEGKIPFVLSQDDVCYYHYMDGDGYASKLVVDENGKIRNEYIEDDGSVSVGDYDMVPLIDRFVEEHPDFSYRGAKGIVALTGYNGILGYRTDQSYETRPDDLDANKVEWLDAHPDFSLAKEREGAKKVADAMKAEGWLFASHTWGHQNVGQIGLETLQTDTRKFKDNVDPLIGGTDIIIFAFGTDLCGPEDYHGDKFEYLKGAGYNYFCNVDSSKYYVQIRERYFRQGRRNLDGYRMYYHPELLEDLFDVKSVFDPVRPTPVPPMA
;
A
#
# COMPACT_ATOMS: atom_id res chain seq x y z
N MET A 1 55.39 38.15 -17.23
CA MET A 1 54.22 37.69 -17.98
C MET A 1 53.76 36.40 -17.33
N GLU A 2 52.69 36.41 -16.53
CA GLU A 2 51.90 35.23 -16.11
C GLU A 2 50.96 35.66 -14.98
N LYS A 3 49.72 36.04 -15.33
CA LYS A 3 48.55 36.12 -14.42
C LYS A 3 47.26 36.48 -15.18
N LYS A 4 47.05 35.85 -16.35
CA LYS A 4 45.83 36.07 -17.16
C LYS A 4 45.13 34.79 -17.64
N ASN A 5 45.60 33.59 -17.27
CA ASN A 5 45.08 32.33 -17.83
C ASN A 5 44.10 31.53 -16.94
N ASP A 6 43.94 31.84 -15.66
CA ASP A 6 43.10 31.01 -14.76
C ASP A 6 41.61 31.40 -14.76
N ARG A 7 41.26 32.66 -15.06
CA ARG A 7 39.85 33.07 -15.15
C ARG A 7 39.12 32.45 -16.34
N ASN A 8 39.80 32.29 -17.49
CA ASN A 8 39.18 31.71 -18.69
C ASN A 8 38.97 30.19 -18.59
N LYS A 9 39.83 29.46 -17.85
CA LYS A 9 39.64 28.02 -17.64
C LYS A 9 38.42 27.70 -16.77
N ASN A 10 38.23 28.44 -15.67
CA ASN A 10 37.05 28.24 -14.79
C ASN A 10 35.73 28.60 -15.47
N THR A 11 35.69 29.64 -16.31
CA THR A 11 34.48 29.99 -17.07
C THR A 11 34.19 28.97 -18.18
N SER A 12 35.22 28.40 -18.81
CA SER A 12 35.05 27.37 -19.84
C SER A 12 34.58 26.03 -19.26
N GLN A 13 35.05 25.66 -18.07
CA GLN A 13 34.70 24.40 -17.42
C GLN A 13 33.28 24.43 -16.84
N ASN A 14 32.88 25.52 -16.19
CA ASN A 14 31.48 25.71 -15.74
C ASN A 14 30.48 25.79 -16.91
N LYS A 15 30.91 26.31 -18.06
CA LYS A 15 30.09 26.33 -19.26
C LYS A 15 29.95 24.93 -19.87
N LEU A 16 31.02 24.14 -19.91
CA LEU A 16 30.98 22.74 -20.34
C LEU A 16 30.03 21.90 -19.48
N TYR A 17 30.13 22.00 -18.14
CA TYR A 17 29.22 21.34 -17.21
C TYR A 17 27.77 21.81 -17.35
N SER A 18 27.53 23.11 -17.55
CA SER A 18 26.17 23.62 -17.78
C SER A 18 25.59 23.16 -19.11
N ASP A 19 26.41 22.99 -20.14
CA ASP A 19 25.98 22.55 -21.46
C ASP A 19 25.71 21.04 -21.46
N GLU A 20 26.51 20.24 -20.75
CA GLU A 20 26.28 18.79 -20.53
C GLU A 20 25.00 18.51 -19.72
N ILE A 21 24.71 19.29 -18.67
CA ILE A 21 23.45 19.17 -17.92
C ILE A 21 22.24 19.49 -18.81
N LYS A 22 22.32 20.57 -19.60
CA LYS A 22 21.24 20.93 -20.55
C LYS A 22 21.08 19.90 -21.67
N GLU A 23 22.16 19.26 -22.08
CA GLU A 23 22.13 18.20 -23.08
C GLU A 23 21.50 16.93 -22.50
N MET A 24 21.81 16.57 -21.26
CA MET A 24 21.14 15.48 -20.53
C MET A 24 19.65 15.77 -20.28
N GLU A 25 19.30 17.01 -19.90
CA GLU A 25 17.89 17.44 -19.74
C GLU A 25 17.13 17.34 -21.06
N ARG A 26 17.71 17.79 -22.17
CA ARG A 26 17.10 17.64 -23.51
C ARG A 26 16.98 16.19 -23.95
N LEU A 27 18.00 15.37 -23.70
CA LEU A 27 17.97 13.94 -24.00
C LEU A 27 16.86 13.25 -23.21
N SER A 28 16.70 13.60 -21.93
CA SER A 28 15.60 13.15 -21.08
C SER A 28 14.23 13.59 -21.63
N GLU A 29 14.08 14.86 -22.02
CA GLU A 29 12.84 15.37 -22.63
C GLU A 29 12.49 14.68 -23.96
N GLU A 30 13.48 14.42 -24.82
CA GLU A 30 13.28 13.71 -26.09
C GLU A 30 12.93 12.22 -25.86
N GLN A 31 13.56 11.58 -24.89
CA GLN A 31 13.27 10.19 -24.50
C GLN A 31 11.88 10.05 -23.88
N GLU A 32 11.51 10.95 -22.97
CA GLU A 32 10.15 11.03 -22.42
C GLU A 32 9.12 11.23 -23.53
N LYS A 33 9.42 12.12 -24.50
CA LYS A 33 8.54 12.36 -25.64
C LYS A 33 8.38 11.10 -26.50
N ALA A 34 9.46 10.35 -26.76
CA ALA A 34 9.39 9.09 -27.51
C ALA A 34 8.54 8.03 -26.78
N LEU A 35 8.62 7.95 -25.45
CA LEU A 35 7.75 7.09 -24.65
C LEU A 35 6.29 7.56 -24.71
N ARG A 36 6.03 8.87 -24.60
CA ARG A 36 4.68 9.43 -24.79
C ARG A 36 4.12 9.04 -26.15
N GLU A 37 4.92 9.11 -27.23
CA GLU A 37 4.49 8.67 -28.56
C GLU A 37 4.19 7.16 -28.63
N ARG A 38 5.01 6.30 -28.01
CA ARG A 38 4.75 4.85 -27.90
C ARG A 38 3.47 4.57 -27.11
N ARG A 39 3.26 5.26 -25.98
CA ARG A 39 2.05 5.17 -25.15
C ARG A 39 0.82 5.62 -25.90
N GLN A 40 0.89 6.74 -26.62
CA GLN A 40 -0.19 7.21 -27.48
C GLN A 40 -0.51 6.22 -28.60
N ALA A 41 0.51 5.60 -29.21
CA ALA A 41 0.31 4.55 -30.20
C ALA A 41 -0.37 3.30 -29.60
N ARG A 42 0.02 2.88 -28.40
CA ARG A 42 -0.64 1.79 -27.65
C ARG A 42 -2.09 2.13 -27.31
N LYS A 43 -2.33 3.31 -26.72
CA LYS A 43 -3.68 3.84 -26.43
C LYS A 43 -4.54 3.93 -27.69
N HIS A 44 -3.99 4.36 -28.82
CA HIS A 44 -4.71 4.42 -30.10
C HIS A 44 -5.05 3.01 -30.62
N ARG A 45 -4.16 2.03 -30.43
CA ARG A 45 -4.44 0.61 -30.74
C ARG A 45 -5.57 0.08 -29.87
N ILE A 46 -5.55 0.37 -28.57
CA ILE A 46 -6.60 -0.02 -27.62
C ILE A 46 -7.95 0.61 -28.00
N LYS A 47 -8.04 1.94 -28.18
CA LYS A 47 -9.27 2.62 -28.63
C LYS A 47 -9.80 2.05 -29.96
N LYS A 48 -8.90 1.65 -30.87
CA LYS A 48 -9.27 1.00 -32.15
C LYS A 48 -9.81 -0.41 -31.93
N GLN A 49 -9.24 -1.17 -31.00
CA GLN A 49 -9.71 -2.51 -30.62
C GLN A 49 -11.04 -2.46 -29.86
N GLU A 50 -11.24 -1.52 -28.93
CA GLU A 50 -12.52 -1.30 -28.26
C GLU A 50 -13.63 -0.91 -29.24
N ARG A 51 -13.35 -0.01 -30.19
CA ARG A 51 -14.29 0.31 -31.27
C ARG A 51 -14.64 -0.92 -32.10
N ARG A 52 -13.67 -1.78 -32.40
CA ARG A 52 -13.90 -3.06 -33.09
C ARG A 52 -14.72 -4.05 -32.25
N LYS A 53 -14.43 -4.21 -30.96
CA LYS A 53 -15.19 -5.05 -30.01
C LYS A 53 -16.65 -4.56 -29.92
N LYS A 54 -16.89 -3.25 -29.77
CA LYS A 54 -18.24 -2.64 -29.79
C LYS A 54 -18.99 -2.89 -31.11
N LEU A 55 -18.31 -2.82 -32.25
CA LEU A 55 -18.90 -3.13 -33.57
C LEU A 55 -19.26 -4.62 -33.73
N ILE A 56 -18.45 -5.54 -33.20
CA ILE A 56 -18.72 -6.99 -33.24
C ILE A 56 -19.93 -7.34 -32.35
N VAL A 57 -20.04 -6.75 -31.15
CA VAL A 57 -21.19 -6.96 -30.25
C VAL A 57 -22.49 -6.47 -30.88
N LEU A 58 -22.49 -5.29 -31.52
CA LEU A 58 -23.64 -4.77 -32.28
C LEU A 58 -24.02 -5.67 -33.47
N GLY A 59 -23.02 -6.23 -34.18
CA GLY A 59 -23.25 -7.19 -35.26
C GLY A 59 -23.85 -8.53 -34.77
N SER A 60 -23.42 -9.01 -33.60
CA SER A 60 -23.94 -10.25 -33.00
C SER A 60 -25.37 -10.12 -32.46
N MET A 61 -25.76 -8.94 -31.95
CA MET A 61 -27.14 -8.67 -31.53
C MET A 61 -28.15 -8.74 -32.69
N ALA A 62 -27.76 -8.30 -33.89
CA ALA A 62 -28.61 -8.37 -35.08
C ALA A 62 -28.87 -9.81 -35.56
N VAL A 63 -27.93 -10.74 -35.31
CA VAL A 63 -28.08 -12.15 -35.66
C VAL A 63 -28.95 -12.90 -34.63
N VAL A 64 -28.83 -12.56 -33.34
CA VAL A 64 -29.62 -13.19 -32.27
C VAL A 64 -31.11 -12.84 -32.36
N THR A 65 -31.49 -11.64 -32.84
CA THR A 65 -32.90 -11.28 -33.02
C THR A 65 -33.60 -12.13 -34.09
N VAL A 66 -32.85 -12.61 -35.09
CA VAL A 66 -33.38 -13.47 -36.16
C VAL A 66 -33.54 -14.92 -35.68
N VAL A 67 -32.69 -15.39 -34.76
CA VAL A 67 -32.74 -16.77 -34.24
C VAL A 67 -33.82 -16.96 -33.16
N VAL A 68 -34.08 -15.96 -32.32
CA VAL A 68 -35.12 -16.05 -31.25
C VAL A 68 -36.55 -16.06 -31.82
N ALA A 69 -36.78 -15.50 -33.00
CA ALA A 69 -38.09 -15.57 -33.67
C ALA A 69 -38.44 -16.99 -34.16
N VAL A 70 -37.44 -17.86 -34.37
CA VAL A 70 -37.64 -19.23 -34.88
C VAL A 70 -37.80 -20.26 -33.74
N SER A 71 -37.28 -19.98 -32.55
CA SER A 71 -37.28 -20.93 -31.41
C SER A 71 -38.47 -20.80 -30.45
N ALA A 72 -39.33 -19.78 -30.59
CA ALA A 72 -40.50 -19.57 -29.73
C ALA A 72 -41.70 -20.54 -29.99
N VAL A 73 -41.57 -21.51 -30.90
CA VAL A 73 -42.67 -22.44 -31.25
C VAL A 73 -42.57 -23.82 -30.55
N THR A 74 -41.50 -24.12 -29.80
CA THR A 74 -41.19 -25.54 -29.45
C THR A 74 -41.02 -25.91 -27.97
N GLY A 75 -41.47 -25.10 -27.02
CA GLY A 75 -41.16 -25.36 -25.59
C GLY A 75 -42.28 -25.08 -24.60
N ILE A 76 -43.45 -25.70 -24.75
CA ILE A 76 -44.43 -25.86 -23.65
C ILE A 76 -44.34 -27.31 -23.17
N VAL A 77 -44.25 -27.49 -21.84
CA VAL A 77 -44.65 -28.63 -20.98
C VAL A 77 -43.55 -29.05 -19.99
N SER A 78 -43.98 -29.17 -18.72
CA SER A 78 -43.34 -29.74 -17.51
C SER A 78 -42.41 -28.79 -16.73
N PHE A 79 -42.54 -28.55 -15.41
CA PHE A 79 -43.37 -29.15 -14.36
C PHE A 79 -43.47 -28.20 -13.14
N VAL A 80 -44.66 -28.18 -12.54
CA VAL A 80 -45.13 -27.49 -11.31
C VAL A 80 -44.73 -28.38 -10.11
N THR A 81 -44.12 -27.98 -8.99
CA THR A 81 -44.66 -27.25 -7.82
C THR A 81 -43.62 -27.35 -6.68
N ARG A 82 -43.42 -26.29 -5.89
CA ARG A 82 -43.80 -26.26 -4.45
C ARG A 82 -43.69 -24.84 -3.89
N GLU A 83 -44.84 -24.29 -3.52
CA GLU A 83 -45.03 -22.97 -2.90
C GLU A 83 -44.46 -22.89 -1.48
N SER A 84 -43.97 -21.70 -1.12
CA SER A 84 -44.15 -21.14 0.22
C SER A 84 -44.81 -19.77 0.10
N ARG A 85 -45.93 -19.64 0.81
CA ARG A 85 -46.95 -18.61 0.76
C ARG A 85 -46.45 -17.22 1.16
N GLN A 86 -46.84 -16.24 0.35
CA GLN A 86 -46.89 -14.82 0.68
C GLN A 86 -48.34 -14.49 1.05
N SER A 87 -48.56 -13.80 2.17
CA SER A 87 -49.85 -13.17 2.50
C SER A 87 -49.69 -11.64 2.58
N GLN A 88 -50.19 -11.01 1.52
CA GLN A 88 -50.92 -9.73 1.42
C GLN A 88 -51.78 -9.40 2.68
N VAL A 89 -52.17 -8.17 3.06
CA VAL A 89 -52.56 -6.97 2.28
C VAL A 89 -52.83 -5.74 3.20
N SER A 90 -52.56 -4.53 2.67
CA SER A 90 -53.30 -3.23 2.76
C SER A 90 -53.67 -2.61 4.14
N SER A 91 -53.50 -1.30 4.41
CA SER A 91 -54.28 -0.21 3.77
C SER A 91 -53.84 1.24 4.15
N LYS A 92 -53.71 2.07 3.11
CA LYS A 92 -54.06 3.51 2.92
C LYS A 92 -54.15 4.56 4.07
N LYS A 93 -53.28 5.60 3.94
CA LYS A 93 -53.53 7.03 3.54
C LYS A 93 -54.18 8.05 4.52
N SER A 94 -53.43 9.13 4.85
CA SER A 94 -53.72 10.61 4.71
C SER A 94 -52.76 11.43 5.62
N ALA A 95 -51.89 12.33 5.10
CA ALA A 95 -51.96 13.82 5.13
C ALA A 95 -52.35 14.42 6.52
N GLU A 96 -51.65 15.35 7.19
CA GLU A 96 -51.14 16.67 6.76
C GLU A 96 -50.27 17.33 7.89
N LYS A 97 -49.24 18.10 7.50
CA LYS A 97 -48.60 19.32 8.08
C LYS A 97 -48.84 19.73 9.56
N ASP A 98 -47.79 20.01 10.34
CA ASP A 98 -47.31 21.37 10.73
C ASP A 98 -46.21 21.31 11.84
N SER A 99 -45.40 22.36 11.81
CA SER A 99 -44.27 22.80 12.64
C SER A 99 -44.38 22.66 14.16
N SER A 100 -43.23 22.43 14.82
CA SER A 100 -42.62 23.33 15.83
C SER A 100 -41.49 22.63 16.59
N GLU A 101 -40.32 23.28 16.63
CA GLU A 101 -39.26 23.07 17.64
C GLU A 101 -39.83 23.28 19.06
N PRO A 102 -39.27 22.63 20.11
CA PRO A 102 -38.18 23.28 20.83
C PRO A 102 -37.13 22.37 21.53
N THR A 103 -35.90 22.90 21.62
CA THR A 103 -34.87 22.80 22.67
C THR A 103 -34.68 21.52 23.52
N LEU A 104 -33.42 21.04 23.46
CA LEU A 104 -32.50 20.71 24.56
C LEU A 104 -33.08 20.59 25.98
N THR A 105 -32.94 19.40 26.57
CA THR A 105 -32.28 19.24 27.89
C THR A 105 -31.96 17.78 28.19
N ASP A 106 -30.80 17.62 28.83
CA ASP A 106 -30.21 16.39 29.34
C ASP A 106 -31.18 15.45 30.05
N THR A 107 -31.06 14.16 29.75
CA THR A 107 -31.38 13.12 30.73
C THR A 107 -30.34 12.01 30.63
N VAL A 108 -29.36 12.11 31.53
CA VAL A 108 -28.65 11.04 32.23
C VAL A 108 -29.06 9.63 31.80
N LYS A 109 -28.28 9.00 30.92
CA LYS A 109 -28.23 7.54 30.78
C LYS A 109 -27.25 6.99 31.83
N GLN A 110 -27.79 6.59 32.96
CA GLN A 110 -27.12 5.68 33.88
C GLN A 110 -27.71 4.27 33.73
N SER A 111 -26.81 3.30 33.60
CA SER A 111 -26.99 1.84 33.65
C SER A 111 -27.55 1.14 32.40
N ARG A 112 -26.67 0.42 31.70
CA ARG A 112 -26.59 -1.04 31.78
C ARG A 112 -25.28 -1.52 31.16
N SER A 113 -24.56 -2.32 31.92
CA SER A 113 -23.55 -3.23 31.38
C SER A 113 -24.29 -4.26 30.53
N ASP A 114 -24.43 -3.97 29.25
CA ASP A 114 -24.87 -4.95 28.28
C ASP A 114 -23.70 -5.92 28.10
N LEU A 115 -23.78 -7.06 28.79
CA LEU A 115 -23.13 -8.27 28.32
C LEU A 115 -23.82 -8.58 26.99
N GLU A 116 -23.30 -8.03 25.90
CA GLU A 116 -23.66 -8.47 24.56
C GLU A 116 -23.48 -9.99 24.55
N VAL A 117 -24.60 -10.70 24.37
CA VAL A 117 -24.56 -12.14 24.15
C VAL A 117 -23.91 -12.30 22.80
N ASP A 118 -22.67 -12.77 22.79
CA ASP A 118 -21.97 -13.14 21.57
C ASP A 118 -22.82 -14.18 20.83
N GLU A 119 -23.45 -13.77 19.72
CA GLU A 119 -24.38 -14.61 18.95
C GLU A 119 -23.66 -15.73 18.19
N ARG A 120 -22.32 -15.71 18.16
CA ARG A 120 -21.49 -16.75 17.55
C ARG A 120 -21.59 -18.07 18.30
N THR A 121 -21.46 -19.15 17.54
CA THR A 121 -21.38 -20.51 18.05
C THR A 121 -20.08 -20.74 18.84
N PRO A 122 -20.04 -21.67 19.80
CA PRO A 122 -18.80 -22.05 20.47
C PRO A 122 -17.66 -22.40 19.50
N GLU A 123 -18.00 -23.04 18.38
CA GLU A 123 -17.06 -23.49 17.35
C GLU A 123 -16.42 -22.29 16.61
N GLU A 124 -17.21 -21.27 16.26
CA GLU A 124 -16.70 -20.03 15.65
C GLU A 124 -15.78 -19.28 16.62
N ILE A 125 -16.15 -19.18 17.90
CA ILE A 125 -15.34 -18.52 18.93
C ILE A 125 -14.00 -19.26 19.14
N LEU A 126 -14.01 -20.59 19.12
CA LEU A 126 -12.81 -21.42 19.17
C LEU A 126 -11.91 -21.22 17.94
N ALA A 127 -12.50 -21.13 16.74
CA ALA A 127 -11.76 -20.88 15.51
C ALA A 127 -11.08 -19.50 15.52
N ASP A 128 -11.80 -18.45 15.94
CA ASP A 128 -11.26 -17.09 16.09
C ASP A 128 -10.13 -17.04 17.14
N ALA A 129 -10.33 -17.70 18.29
CA ALA A 129 -9.30 -17.78 19.33
C ALA A 129 -8.05 -18.54 18.84
N LYS A 130 -8.23 -19.59 18.03
CA LYS A 130 -7.12 -20.31 17.40
C LYS A 130 -6.37 -19.43 16.42
N LEU A 131 -7.05 -18.66 15.58
CA LEU A 131 -6.41 -17.71 14.68
C LEU A 131 -5.59 -16.66 15.45
N LEU A 132 -6.18 -16.06 16.49
CA LEU A 132 -5.49 -15.12 17.37
C LEU A 132 -4.23 -15.74 18.01
N ALA A 133 -4.33 -16.96 18.52
CA ALA A 133 -3.20 -17.65 19.14
C ALA A 133 -2.09 -18.02 18.13
N VAL A 134 -2.45 -18.45 16.92
CA VAL A 134 -1.50 -18.72 15.83
C VAL A 134 -0.79 -17.43 15.39
N GLN A 135 -1.49 -16.30 15.45
CA GLN A 135 -0.94 -14.95 15.29
C GLN A 135 -0.29 -14.40 16.56
N TYR A 136 0.01 -15.23 17.56
CA TYR A 136 0.70 -14.85 18.81
C TYR A 136 -0.06 -13.85 19.70
N ASP A 137 -1.33 -13.54 19.42
CA ASP A 137 -2.20 -12.73 20.28
C ASP A 137 -2.88 -13.59 21.35
N TYR A 138 -2.05 -14.26 22.15
CA TYR A 138 -2.51 -15.19 23.20
C TYR A 138 -3.44 -14.49 24.20
N ASP A 139 -3.18 -13.22 24.53
CA ASP A 139 -4.02 -12.47 25.47
C ASP A 139 -5.43 -12.24 24.93
N LYS A 140 -5.57 -11.84 23.65
CA LYS A 140 -6.91 -11.72 23.05
C LYS A 140 -7.56 -13.09 22.88
N ALA A 141 -6.81 -14.12 22.49
CA ALA A 141 -7.33 -15.49 22.37
C ALA A 141 -7.91 -15.99 23.70
N ILE A 142 -7.15 -15.88 24.79
CA ILE A 142 -7.59 -16.27 26.14
C ILE A 142 -8.78 -15.43 26.58
N SER A 143 -8.72 -14.10 26.40
CA SER A 143 -9.82 -13.21 26.78
C SER A 143 -11.12 -13.52 26.03
N LEU A 144 -11.03 -13.82 24.73
CA LEU A 144 -12.18 -14.18 23.89
C LEU A 144 -12.86 -15.45 24.43
N LEU A 145 -12.08 -16.51 24.69
CA LEU A 145 -12.62 -17.77 25.22
C LEU A 145 -13.25 -17.60 26.62
N GLN A 146 -12.57 -16.88 27.52
CA GLN A 146 -13.04 -16.71 28.91
C GLN A 146 -14.30 -15.84 29.03
N LYS A 147 -14.53 -14.91 28.08
CA LYS A 147 -15.73 -14.06 28.04
C LYS A 147 -16.97 -14.81 27.54
N TYR A 148 -16.80 -15.94 26.85
CA TYR A 148 -17.93 -16.74 26.38
C TYR A 148 -18.76 -17.28 27.55
N SER A 149 -20.08 -17.06 27.52
CA SER A 149 -20.97 -17.43 28.63
C SER A 149 -20.98 -18.94 28.94
N GLY A 150 -20.72 -19.77 27.94
CA GLY A 150 -20.62 -21.23 28.06
C GLY A 150 -19.24 -21.75 28.50
N TYR A 151 -18.22 -20.90 28.65
CA TYR A 151 -16.82 -21.28 28.90
C TYR A 151 -16.66 -22.29 30.05
N LYS A 152 -17.32 -22.05 31.19
CA LYS A 152 -17.21 -22.92 32.39
C LYS A 152 -17.68 -24.36 32.15
N LYS A 153 -18.46 -24.61 31.10
CA LYS A 153 -18.99 -25.95 30.74
C LYS A 153 -18.32 -26.52 29.48
N ASN A 154 -17.49 -25.74 28.80
CA ASN A 154 -16.79 -26.15 27.59
C ASN A 154 -15.34 -26.52 27.95
N THR A 155 -15.05 -27.81 28.02
CA THR A 155 -13.70 -28.33 28.35
C THR A 155 -12.68 -28.01 27.26
N GLU A 156 -13.07 -28.01 25.99
CA GLU A 156 -12.17 -27.69 24.87
C GLU A 156 -11.65 -26.25 24.95
N MET A 157 -12.52 -25.29 25.29
CA MET A 157 -12.10 -23.90 25.51
C MET A 157 -11.16 -23.76 26.73
N GLN A 158 -11.39 -24.52 27.79
CA GLN A 158 -10.53 -24.50 28.99
C GLN A 158 -9.15 -25.09 28.68
N ASP A 159 -9.10 -26.19 27.93
CA ASP A 159 -7.86 -26.81 27.48
C ASP A 159 -7.08 -25.88 26.54
N ALA A 160 -7.76 -25.20 25.62
CA ALA A 160 -7.16 -24.20 24.74
C ALA A 160 -6.57 -23.01 25.52
N VAL A 161 -7.31 -22.47 26.52
CA VAL A 161 -6.79 -21.41 27.40
C VAL A 161 -5.51 -21.87 28.11
N LYS A 162 -5.51 -23.07 28.71
CA LYS A 162 -4.32 -23.62 29.38
C LYS A 162 -3.14 -23.75 28.42
N GLN A 163 -3.37 -24.24 27.21
CA GLN A 163 -2.34 -24.34 26.18
C GLN A 163 -1.78 -22.97 25.79
N TYR A 164 -2.63 -21.97 25.57
CA TYR A 164 -2.18 -20.62 25.20
C TYR A 164 -1.41 -19.93 26.33
N GLU A 165 -1.83 -20.13 27.59
CA GLU A 165 -1.09 -19.65 28.77
C GLU A 165 0.31 -20.28 28.86
N GLU A 166 0.42 -21.60 28.64
CA GLU A 166 1.69 -22.33 28.63
C GLU A 166 2.63 -21.85 27.51
N ILE A 167 2.10 -21.68 26.29
CA ILE A 167 2.90 -21.18 25.15
C ILE A 167 3.34 -19.75 25.43
N LYS A 168 2.43 -18.86 25.84
CA LYS A 168 2.77 -17.46 26.18
C LYS A 168 3.86 -17.39 27.24
N ALA A 169 3.80 -18.24 28.27
CA ALA A 169 4.82 -18.29 29.32
C ALA A 169 6.20 -18.79 28.82
N SER A 170 6.25 -19.49 27.68
CA SER A 170 7.49 -19.94 27.04
C SER A 170 8.09 -18.92 26.06
N CYS A 171 7.31 -17.92 25.63
CA CYS A 171 7.78 -16.86 24.74
C CYS A 171 8.86 -16.00 25.42
N LYS A 172 9.77 -15.46 24.60
CA LYS A 172 10.80 -14.52 25.03
C LYS A 172 10.51 -13.14 24.46
N SER A 173 10.80 -12.13 25.26
CA SER A 173 10.79 -10.74 24.80
C SER A 173 11.95 -10.50 23.85
N TRP A 174 11.68 -9.91 22.69
CA TRP A 174 12.70 -9.56 21.70
C TRP A 174 13.27 -8.17 22.00
N PRO A 175 14.61 -7.98 22.04
CA PRO A 175 15.19 -6.63 22.06
C PRO A 175 14.73 -5.82 20.84
N LEU A 176 14.00 -4.74 21.11
CA LEU A 176 13.33 -3.93 20.08
C LEU A 176 14.35 -3.23 19.15
N GLU A 177 15.55 -2.97 19.65
CA GLU A 177 16.67 -2.42 18.91
C GLU A 177 17.25 -3.37 17.86
N GLU A 178 16.87 -4.65 17.90
CA GLU A 178 17.29 -5.69 16.96
C GLU A 178 16.14 -6.15 16.03
N VAL A 179 15.08 -5.34 15.89
CA VAL A 179 14.03 -5.57 14.89
C VAL A 179 14.41 -4.91 13.57
N THR A 180 14.62 -5.73 12.54
CA THR A 180 14.95 -5.25 11.19
C THR A 180 13.72 -4.70 10.47
N HIS A 181 13.91 -3.72 9.59
CA HIS A 181 12.85 -3.17 8.74
C HIS A 181 13.28 -3.30 7.28
N VAL A 182 12.53 -4.07 6.50
CA VAL A 182 12.78 -4.26 5.07
C VAL A 182 11.71 -3.55 4.24
N PHE A 183 12.08 -3.13 3.05
CA PHE A 183 11.11 -2.49 2.16
C PHE A 183 11.34 -2.79 0.69
N TYR A 184 10.26 -2.60 -0.06
CA TYR A 184 10.19 -2.72 -1.51
C TYR A 184 9.60 -1.44 -2.10
N HIS A 185 9.73 -1.26 -3.41
CA HIS A 185 8.87 -0.36 -4.18
C HIS A 185 7.70 -1.15 -4.78
N THR A 186 6.90 -0.52 -5.64
CA THR A 186 5.92 -1.24 -6.48
C THR A 186 6.62 -2.39 -7.23
N LEU A 187 6.06 -3.59 -7.18
CA LEU A 187 6.69 -4.77 -7.77
C LEU A 187 6.51 -4.82 -9.30
N ILE A 188 7.53 -5.35 -9.98
CA ILE A 188 7.48 -5.64 -11.42
C ILE A 188 6.70 -6.94 -11.63
N LYS A 189 5.50 -6.83 -12.23
CA LYS A 189 4.68 -7.98 -12.62
C LYS A 189 5.15 -8.60 -13.93
N ASP A 190 5.52 -7.78 -14.91
CA ASP A 190 5.95 -8.23 -16.24
C ASP A 190 7.37 -7.73 -16.55
N PRO A 191 8.42 -8.50 -16.21
CA PRO A 191 9.80 -8.11 -16.46
C PRO A 191 10.11 -7.87 -17.94
N SER A 192 9.38 -8.50 -18.86
CA SER A 192 9.59 -8.30 -20.30
C SER A 192 9.21 -6.90 -20.79
N LYS A 193 8.39 -6.19 -20.02
CA LYS A 193 8.02 -4.78 -20.27
C LYS A 193 8.86 -3.81 -19.46
N ALA A 194 9.26 -4.19 -18.25
CA ALA A 194 10.11 -3.34 -17.41
C ALA A 194 11.58 -3.33 -17.86
N PHE A 195 12.03 -4.42 -18.50
CA PHE A 195 13.39 -4.60 -19.01
C PHE A 195 13.37 -4.75 -20.55
N ASP A 196 12.82 -3.74 -21.23
CA ASP A 196 12.63 -3.72 -22.69
C ASP A 196 13.66 -2.85 -23.46
N GLY A 197 14.66 -2.33 -22.77
CA GLY A 197 15.73 -1.48 -23.28
C GLY A 197 15.34 -0.01 -23.47
N ASP A 198 14.22 0.43 -22.92
CA ASP A 198 13.87 1.86 -22.89
C ASP A 198 14.71 2.66 -21.87
N TYR A 199 14.41 3.96 -21.74
CA TYR A 199 15.16 4.84 -20.86
C TYR A 199 14.85 4.64 -19.36
N LYS A 200 13.79 3.91 -19.02
CA LYS A 200 13.38 3.60 -17.64
C LYS A 200 13.85 2.24 -17.16
N GLU A 201 14.21 1.32 -18.05
CA GLU A 201 14.80 0.02 -17.70
C GLU A 201 15.89 0.15 -16.63
N ALA A 202 16.81 1.10 -16.78
CA ALA A 202 17.92 1.27 -15.85
C ALA A 202 17.45 1.64 -14.42
N ASP A 203 16.51 2.59 -14.31
CA ASP A 203 15.91 3.00 -13.04
C ASP A 203 15.17 1.79 -12.41
N TYR A 204 14.35 1.09 -13.19
CA TYR A 204 13.59 -0.06 -12.70
C TYR A 204 14.48 -1.22 -12.26
N ASN A 205 15.48 -1.56 -13.05
CA ASN A 205 16.41 -2.63 -12.69
C ASN A 205 17.20 -2.30 -11.42
N GLN A 206 17.45 -1.01 -11.16
CA GLN A 206 18.15 -0.57 -9.96
C GLN A 206 17.29 -0.68 -8.68
N VAL A 207 16.10 -0.09 -8.65
CA VAL A 207 15.36 0.13 -7.39
C VAL A 207 14.12 -0.74 -7.21
N MET A 208 13.68 -1.47 -8.23
CA MET A 208 12.46 -2.29 -8.18
C MET A 208 12.78 -3.77 -7.98
N THR A 209 11.76 -4.52 -7.58
CA THR A 209 11.82 -5.97 -7.30
C THR A 209 10.77 -6.68 -8.14
N THR A 210 11.11 -7.83 -8.70
CA THR A 210 10.14 -8.64 -9.44
C THR A 210 9.21 -9.39 -8.48
N ILE A 211 8.01 -9.75 -8.93
CA ILE A 211 7.11 -10.60 -8.13
C ILE A 211 7.75 -11.96 -7.81
N ASP A 212 8.54 -12.52 -8.71
CA ASP A 212 9.24 -13.80 -8.49
C ASP A 212 10.26 -13.69 -7.34
N GLU A 213 11.10 -12.65 -7.34
CA GLU A 213 12.02 -12.37 -6.23
C GLU A 213 11.27 -12.13 -4.93
N PHE A 214 10.23 -11.30 -4.94
CA PHE A 214 9.43 -11.01 -3.76
C PHE A 214 8.85 -12.27 -3.11
N ASN A 215 8.26 -13.16 -3.92
CA ASN A 215 7.68 -14.41 -3.42
C ASN A 215 8.77 -15.32 -2.83
N LYS A 216 9.90 -15.49 -3.52
CA LYS A 216 11.02 -16.32 -3.03
C LYS A 216 11.64 -15.76 -1.74
N ILE A 217 11.80 -14.43 -1.65
CA ILE A 217 12.30 -13.77 -0.45
C ILE A 217 11.32 -13.96 0.71
N THR A 218 10.03 -13.75 0.49
CA THR A 218 8.99 -13.91 1.51
C THR A 218 8.95 -15.34 2.04
N GLU A 219 8.95 -16.33 1.16
CA GLU A 219 9.02 -17.76 1.52
C GLU A 219 10.29 -18.07 2.32
N THR A 220 11.46 -17.65 1.84
CA THR A 220 12.75 -17.91 2.52
C THR A 220 12.78 -17.29 3.92
N MET A 221 12.25 -16.07 4.07
CA MET A 221 12.14 -15.41 5.36
C MET A 221 11.18 -16.18 6.28
N TYR A 222 10.01 -16.61 5.79
CA TYR A 222 9.08 -17.42 6.56
C TYR A 222 9.71 -18.75 7.03
N GLU A 223 10.38 -19.48 6.14
CA GLU A 223 11.08 -20.74 6.45
C GLU A 223 12.18 -20.55 7.50
N LYS A 224 12.86 -19.39 7.48
CA LYS A 224 13.86 -19.00 8.49
C LYS A 224 13.26 -18.54 9.83
N GLY A 225 11.93 -18.51 9.95
CA GLY A 225 11.23 -18.14 11.17
C GLY A 225 10.94 -16.65 11.31
N TYR A 226 11.07 -15.84 10.26
CA TYR A 226 10.69 -14.44 10.33
C TYR A 226 9.17 -14.27 10.52
N VAL A 227 8.78 -13.31 11.35
CA VAL A 227 7.41 -12.95 11.69
C VAL A 227 7.25 -11.45 11.50
N MET A 228 6.28 -11.05 10.68
CA MET A 228 5.97 -9.65 10.43
C MET A 228 5.29 -9.04 11.66
N VAL A 229 5.82 -7.92 12.15
CA VAL A 229 5.30 -7.16 13.29
C VAL A 229 4.95 -5.73 12.87
N SER A 230 4.07 -5.08 13.63
CA SER A 230 3.81 -3.65 13.44
C SER A 230 4.87 -2.81 14.14
N ILE A 231 5.19 -1.66 13.57
CA ILE A 231 5.99 -0.62 14.24
C ILE A 231 5.32 -0.19 15.57
N TYR A 232 3.99 -0.30 15.67
CA TYR A 232 3.22 -0.01 16.88
C TYR A 232 3.28 -1.11 17.95
N ASP A 233 3.77 -2.31 17.62
CA ASP A 233 4.10 -3.32 18.62
C ASP A 233 5.45 -3.01 19.29
N MET A 234 6.34 -2.30 18.58
CA MET A 234 7.63 -1.88 19.11
C MET A 234 7.52 -0.65 19.99
N ALA A 235 6.73 0.34 19.61
CA ALA A 235 6.55 1.55 20.42
C ALA A 235 5.20 2.21 20.11
N LYS A 236 4.62 2.89 21.09
CA LYS A 236 3.32 3.57 20.96
C LYS A 236 3.44 5.04 21.32
N ALA A 237 2.96 5.88 20.42
CA ALA A 237 2.72 7.30 20.69
C ALA A 237 1.40 7.47 21.46
N ASP A 238 1.42 8.27 22.52
CA ASP A 238 0.20 8.78 23.15
C ASP A 238 -0.42 9.94 22.35
N ALA A 239 -1.50 10.53 22.86
CA ALA A 239 -2.19 11.65 22.20
C ALA A 239 -1.34 12.93 22.09
N ASP A 240 -0.34 13.09 22.96
CA ASP A 240 0.62 14.20 22.93
C ASP A 240 1.85 13.87 22.07
N GLY A 241 1.90 12.63 21.54
CA GLY A 241 2.98 12.11 20.73
C GLY A 241 4.19 11.62 21.54
N ASN A 242 4.07 11.42 22.85
CA ASN A 242 5.16 10.81 23.62
C ASN A 242 5.20 9.32 23.37
N ILE A 243 6.40 8.77 23.23
CA ILE A 243 6.61 7.38 22.90
C ILE A 243 6.84 6.55 24.16
N THR A 244 6.11 5.44 24.25
CA THR A 244 6.35 4.37 25.21
C THR A 244 6.77 3.12 24.47
N GLU A 245 7.82 2.44 24.94
CA GLU A 245 8.22 1.14 24.41
C GLU A 245 7.09 0.11 24.55
N GLY A 246 6.92 -0.68 23.49
CA GLY A 246 6.03 -1.82 23.46
C GLY A 246 6.75 -3.10 23.89
N GLU A 247 6.19 -4.24 23.51
CA GLU A 247 6.78 -5.54 23.76
C GLU A 247 6.36 -6.53 22.67
N ILE A 248 7.34 -7.25 22.13
CA ILE A 248 7.15 -8.34 21.18
C ILE A 248 7.55 -9.64 21.87
N LEU A 249 6.58 -10.52 22.10
CA LEU A 249 6.78 -11.83 22.72
C LEU A 249 6.68 -12.91 21.65
N LEU A 250 7.79 -13.58 21.37
CA LEU A 250 7.84 -14.63 20.35
C LEU A 250 8.34 -15.96 20.92
N PRO A 251 7.84 -17.11 20.41
CA PRO A 251 8.43 -18.41 20.70
C PRO A 251 9.88 -18.51 20.21
N GLU A 252 10.61 -19.48 20.75
CA GLU A 252 11.98 -19.77 20.30
C GLU A 252 12.03 -20.08 18.80
N GLY A 253 13.02 -19.51 18.10
CA GLY A 253 13.22 -19.67 16.67
C GLY A 253 12.45 -18.67 15.79
N LYS A 254 11.57 -17.84 16.36
CA LYS A 254 10.86 -16.78 15.61
C LYS A 254 11.58 -15.43 15.71
N ILE A 255 11.62 -14.68 14.60
CA ILE A 255 12.40 -13.44 14.44
C ILE A 255 11.50 -12.31 13.91
N PRO A 256 11.32 -11.19 14.62
CA PRO A 256 10.43 -10.12 14.19
C PRO A 256 11.07 -9.28 13.07
N PHE A 257 10.24 -8.79 12.16
CA PHE A 257 10.63 -7.75 11.20
C PHE A 257 9.46 -6.83 10.84
N VAL A 258 9.77 -5.58 10.48
CA VAL A 258 8.80 -4.62 9.93
C VAL A 258 8.90 -4.61 8.40
N LEU A 259 7.76 -4.56 7.73
CA LEU A 259 7.65 -4.48 6.27
C LEU A 259 7.08 -3.12 5.85
N SER A 260 7.68 -2.47 4.85
CA SER A 260 7.06 -1.34 4.16
C SER A 260 7.14 -1.44 2.64
N GLN A 261 6.28 -0.69 1.96
CA GLN A 261 6.34 -0.49 0.53
C GLN A 261 6.24 0.99 0.20
N ASP A 262 7.18 1.46 -0.61
CA ASP A 262 7.26 2.85 -1.05
C ASP A 262 6.51 3.03 -2.39
N ASP A 263 5.96 4.23 -2.59
CA ASP A 263 5.38 4.68 -3.86
C ASP A 263 4.20 3.87 -4.42
N VAL A 264 3.29 3.40 -3.57
CA VAL A 264 2.07 2.68 -3.98
C VAL A 264 1.00 3.64 -4.55
N CYS A 265 1.41 4.45 -5.51
CA CYS A 265 0.61 5.45 -6.21
C CYS A 265 0.34 5.06 -7.67
N TYR A 266 1.09 4.08 -8.20
CA TYR A 266 1.05 3.61 -9.60
C TYR A 266 1.09 4.79 -10.57
N TYR A 267 2.27 5.41 -10.63
CA TYR A 267 2.46 6.68 -11.32
C TYR A 267 2.20 6.58 -12.82
N HIS A 268 1.82 7.70 -13.45
CA HIS A 268 1.65 7.75 -14.91
C HIS A 268 2.90 7.32 -15.67
N TYR A 269 4.09 7.55 -15.12
CA TYR A 269 5.33 7.12 -15.77
C TYR A 269 5.52 5.59 -15.74
N MET A 270 4.70 4.82 -15.03
CA MET A 270 4.74 3.34 -15.04
C MET A 270 3.74 2.73 -16.04
N ASP A 271 2.89 3.55 -16.66
CA ASP A 271 1.83 3.10 -17.56
C ASP A 271 2.42 2.33 -18.75
N GLY A 272 2.19 1.02 -18.73
CA GLY A 272 2.59 0.11 -19.80
C GLY A 272 3.90 -0.62 -19.58
N ASP A 273 4.61 -0.34 -18.49
CA ASP A 273 5.99 -0.80 -18.24
C ASP A 273 6.02 -2.02 -17.31
N GLY A 274 4.92 -2.78 -17.27
CA GLY A 274 4.86 -4.07 -16.58
C GLY A 274 4.42 -4.02 -15.11
N TYR A 275 3.86 -2.90 -14.65
CA TYR A 275 3.34 -2.72 -13.29
C TYR A 275 1.81 -2.87 -13.23
N ALA A 276 1.29 -3.18 -12.04
CA ALA A 276 -0.13 -2.99 -11.74
C ALA A 276 -0.55 -1.53 -11.95
N SER A 277 -1.84 -1.30 -12.23
CA SER A 277 -2.35 0.06 -12.49
C SER A 277 -2.99 0.70 -11.25
N LYS A 278 -3.60 -0.09 -10.36
CA LYS A 278 -4.19 0.37 -9.10
C LYS A 278 -4.54 -0.80 -8.18
N LEU A 279 -4.81 -0.50 -6.91
CA LEU A 279 -5.48 -1.41 -5.98
C LEU A 279 -7.00 -1.26 -6.09
N VAL A 280 -7.72 -2.36 -5.89
CA VAL A 280 -9.19 -2.43 -5.89
C VAL A 280 -9.68 -3.38 -4.81
N VAL A 281 -10.94 -3.22 -4.41
CA VAL A 281 -11.63 -4.18 -3.55
C VAL A 281 -12.52 -5.05 -4.45
N ASP A 282 -12.29 -6.36 -4.43
CA ASP A 282 -13.08 -7.32 -5.20
C ASP A 282 -14.48 -7.58 -4.60
N GLU A 283 -15.26 -8.46 -5.23
CA GLU A 283 -16.61 -8.78 -4.80
C GLU A 283 -16.70 -9.46 -3.42
N ASN A 284 -15.61 -10.07 -2.96
CA ASN A 284 -15.50 -10.72 -1.65
C ASN A 284 -14.92 -9.78 -0.59
N GLY A 285 -14.66 -8.51 -0.93
CA GLY A 285 -14.07 -7.55 -0.02
C GLY A 285 -12.54 -7.65 0.08
N LYS A 286 -11.89 -8.52 -0.73
CA LYS A 286 -10.44 -8.70 -0.70
C LYS A 286 -9.75 -7.63 -1.54
N ILE A 287 -8.57 -7.22 -1.11
CA ILE A 287 -7.75 -6.26 -1.83
C ILE A 287 -7.05 -7.02 -2.97
N ARG A 288 -7.09 -6.45 -4.17
CA ARG A 288 -6.48 -6.96 -5.40
C ARG A 288 -5.86 -5.81 -6.19
N ASN A 289 -5.04 -6.13 -7.17
CA ASN A 289 -4.58 -5.18 -8.17
C ASN A 289 -5.38 -5.31 -9.47
N GLU A 290 -5.61 -4.18 -10.14
CA GLU A 290 -5.86 -4.18 -11.59
C GLU A 290 -4.54 -4.19 -12.35
N TYR A 291 -4.50 -4.89 -13.49
CA TYR A 291 -3.41 -4.85 -14.46
C TYR A 291 -3.97 -4.68 -15.88
N ILE A 292 -3.33 -3.81 -16.67
CA ILE A 292 -3.74 -3.55 -18.05
C ILE A 292 -2.98 -4.47 -19.00
N GLU A 293 -3.70 -5.43 -19.58
CA GLU A 293 -3.14 -6.40 -20.52
C GLU A 293 -2.78 -5.77 -21.88
N ASP A 294 -2.04 -6.52 -22.70
CA ASP A 294 -1.56 -6.03 -24.01
C ASP A 294 -2.68 -5.68 -24.99
N ASP A 295 -3.83 -6.37 -24.89
CA ASP A 295 -5.02 -6.09 -25.69
C ASP A 295 -5.90 -4.96 -25.12
N GLY A 296 -5.46 -4.35 -24.01
CA GLY A 296 -6.15 -3.29 -23.28
C GLY A 296 -7.26 -3.78 -22.35
N SER A 297 -7.47 -5.09 -22.19
CA SER A 297 -8.36 -5.61 -21.15
C SER A 297 -7.74 -5.43 -19.76
N VAL A 298 -8.60 -5.42 -18.74
CA VAL A 298 -8.19 -5.34 -17.33
C VAL A 298 -8.29 -6.73 -16.73
N SER A 299 -7.20 -7.22 -16.15
CA SER A 299 -7.21 -8.38 -15.27
C SER A 299 -7.12 -7.93 -13.81
N VAL A 300 -7.68 -8.75 -12.90
CA VAL A 300 -7.68 -8.50 -11.46
C VAL A 300 -7.00 -9.67 -10.77
N GLY A 301 -6.02 -9.39 -9.92
CA GLY A 301 -5.24 -10.43 -9.25
C GLY A 301 -4.19 -9.88 -8.29
N ASP A 302 -3.29 -10.74 -7.83
CA ASP A 302 -2.23 -10.38 -6.88
C ASP A 302 -0.99 -9.97 -7.68
N TYR A 303 -0.90 -8.69 -8.03
CA TYR A 303 0.11 -8.16 -8.95
C TYR A 303 1.06 -7.14 -8.30
N ASP A 304 1.02 -7.03 -6.97
CA ASP A 304 1.90 -6.19 -6.16
C ASP A 304 1.89 -6.69 -4.69
N MET A 305 2.75 -6.11 -3.85
CA MET A 305 3.02 -6.59 -2.48
C MET A 305 1.76 -6.71 -1.62
N VAL A 306 0.84 -5.74 -1.69
CA VAL A 306 -0.34 -5.70 -0.81
C VAL A 306 -1.18 -6.98 -0.89
N PRO A 307 -1.76 -7.34 -2.05
CA PRO A 307 -2.53 -8.59 -2.13
C PRO A 307 -1.68 -9.86 -2.01
N LEU A 308 -0.38 -9.81 -2.35
CA LEU A 308 0.51 -10.96 -2.17
C LEU A 308 0.72 -11.28 -0.67
N ILE A 309 0.97 -10.26 0.15
CA ILE A 309 1.05 -10.41 1.61
C ILE A 309 -0.29 -10.79 2.21
N ASP A 310 -1.39 -10.25 1.71
CA ASP A 310 -2.72 -10.64 2.20
C ASP A 310 -2.99 -12.13 2.01
N ARG A 311 -2.71 -12.65 0.81
CA ARG A 311 -2.81 -14.08 0.53
C ARG A 311 -1.82 -14.90 1.37
N PHE A 312 -0.57 -14.45 1.47
CA PHE A 312 0.46 -15.17 2.22
C PHE A 312 0.10 -15.31 3.70
N VAL A 313 -0.43 -14.26 4.33
CA VAL A 313 -0.88 -14.31 5.74
C VAL A 313 -2.15 -15.15 5.90
N GLU A 314 -3.03 -15.19 4.91
CA GLU A 314 -4.21 -16.07 4.92
C GLU A 314 -3.80 -17.56 4.88
N GLU A 315 -2.76 -17.90 4.12
CA GLU A 315 -2.19 -19.26 4.04
C GLU A 315 -1.28 -19.60 5.23
N HIS A 316 -0.56 -18.60 5.74
CA HIS A 316 0.44 -18.71 6.81
C HIS A 316 0.16 -17.69 7.94
N PRO A 317 -0.90 -17.88 8.74
CA PRO A 317 -1.28 -16.93 9.79
C PRO A 317 -0.18 -16.74 10.85
N ASP A 318 0.73 -17.71 11.04
CA ASP A 318 1.86 -17.61 11.96
C ASP A 318 3.03 -16.77 11.41
N PHE A 319 2.94 -16.25 10.19
CA PHE A 319 3.85 -15.24 9.64
C PHE A 319 3.53 -13.82 10.17
N SER A 320 2.35 -13.61 10.77
CA SER A 320 1.85 -12.28 11.15
C SER A 320 1.61 -12.20 12.66
N TYR A 321 2.35 -11.31 13.32
CA TYR A 321 2.17 -11.01 14.74
C TYR A 321 0.93 -10.14 14.93
N ARG A 322 -0.06 -10.66 15.65
CA ARG A 322 -1.35 -10.02 15.95
C ARG A 322 -2.11 -9.55 14.70
N GLY A 323 -1.92 -10.22 13.57
CA GLY A 323 -2.54 -9.83 12.30
C GLY A 323 -1.90 -8.61 11.64
N ALA A 324 -0.70 -8.19 12.06
CA ALA A 324 0.04 -7.11 11.41
C ALA A 324 0.24 -7.37 9.91
N LYS A 325 0.16 -6.28 9.13
CA LYS A 325 0.57 -6.22 7.72
C LYS A 325 1.72 -5.22 7.58
N GLY A 326 2.02 -4.81 6.35
CA GLY A 326 3.03 -3.79 6.09
C GLY A 326 2.55 -2.35 6.25
N ILE A 327 3.50 -1.42 6.10
CA ILE A 327 3.25 0.02 6.00
C ILE A 327 3.33 0.43 4.53
N VAL A 328 2.28 1.05 3.99
CA VAL A 328 2.28 1.59 2.62
C VAL A 328 2.59 3.08 2.66
N ALA A 329 3.75 3.46 2.14
CA ALA A 329 4.16 4.84 1.99
C ALA A 329 3.50 5.45 0.75
N LEU A 330 2.78 6.55 0.93
CA LEU A 330 2.06 7.22 -0.13
C LEU A 330 2.68 8.57 -0.44
N THR A 331 2.79 8.86 -1.73
CA THR A 331 2.87 10.25 -2.19
C THR A 331 1.47 10.76 -2.53
N GLY A 332 1.35 12.02 -2.90
CA GLY A 332 0.05 12.62 -3.25
C GLY A 332 -0.01 13.25 -4.63
N TYR A 333 1.13 13.58 -5.25
CA TYR A 333 1.14 14.41 -6.46
C TYR A 333 0.39 13.76 -7.63
N ASN A 334 0.47 12.45 -7.83
CA ASN A 334 -0.32 11.74 -8.86
C ASN A 334 -1.62 11.11 -8.32
N GLY A 335 -1.86 11.26 -7.02
CA GLY A 335 -2.87 10.54 -6.25
C GLY A 335 -2.32 9.31 -5.52
N ILE A 336 -3.20 8.46 -4.98
CA ILE A 336 -2.86 7.34 -4.10
C ILE A 336 -3.46 6.03 -4.59
N LEU A 337 -2.80 4.90 -4.33
CA LEU A 337 -3.32 3.56 -4.60
C LEU A 337 -3.72 3.32 -6.07
N GLY A 338 -3.27 4.20 -6.98
CA GLY A 338 -3.56 4.19 -8.42
C GLY A 338 -4.76 5.03 -8.84
N TYR A 339 -5.42 5.68 -7.86
CA TYR A 339 -6.49 6.64 -8.09
C TYR A 339 -5.93 8.06 -8.20
N ARG A 340 -6.50 8.87 -9.09
CA ARG A 340 -6.05 10.24 -9.39
C ARG A 340 -6.74 11.24 -8.44
N THR A 341 -6.30 11.24 -7.19
CA THR A 341 -6.98 11.91 -6.06
C THR A 341 -6.48 13.33 -5.73
N ASP A 342 -5.43 13.78 -6.42
CA ASP A 342 -4.87 15.12 -6.20
C ASP A 342 -5.79 16.22 -6.77
N GLN A 343 -5.94 17.32 -6.04
CA GLN A 343 -6.81 18.42 -6.48
C GLN A 343 -6.41 19.00 -7.85
N SER A 344 -5.13 18.92 -8.24
CA SER A 344 -4.68 19.48 -9.52
C SER A 344 -5.31 18.84 -10.76
N TYR A 345 -5.84 17.61 -10.66
CA TYR A 345 -6.59 16.99 -11.76
C TYR A 345 -7.92 17.71 -12.05
N GLU A 346 -8.50 18.35 -11.04
CA GLU A 346 -9.73 19.12 -11.16
C GLU A 346 -9.46 20.60 -11.44
N THR A 347 -8.54 21.22 -10.71
CA THR A 347 -8.26 22.66 -10.86
C THR A 347 -7.51 22.99 -12.14
N ARG A 348 -6.75 22.03 -12.69
CA ARG A 348 -5.96 22.16 -13.92
C ARG A 348 -5.15 23.47 -13.97
N PRO A 349 -4.22 23.69 -13.04
CA PRO A 349 -3.36 24.88 -13.07
C PRO A 349 -2.53 24.94 -14.37
N ASP A 350 -2.09 26.14 -14.74
CA ASP A 350 -1.36 26.36 -16.01
C ASP A 350 -0.04 25.56 -16.09
N ASP A 351 0.56 25.22 -14.94
CA ASP A 351 1.79 24.43 -14.80
C ASP A 351 1.54 22.94 -14.52
N LEU A 352 0.34 22.43 -14.84
CA LEU A 352 0.00 21.02 -14.64
C LEU A 352 0.96 20.10 -15.41
N ASP A 353 1.45 19.07 -14.72
CA ASP A 353 2.33 18.04 -15.30
C ASP A 353 1.76 17.47 -16.61
N ALA A 354 2.64 17.30 -17.60
CA ALA A 354 2.25 16.88 -18.94
C ALA A 354 1.62 15.48 -18.98
N ASN A 355 2.04 14.56 -18.10
CA ASN A 355 1.43 13.23 -18.04
C ASN A 355 0.01 13.32 -17.48
N LYS A 356 -0.24 14.19 -16.51
CA LYS A 356 -1.61 14.45 -16.02
C LYS A 356 -2.50 15.06 -17.09
N VAL A 357 -1.99 16.03 -17.86
CA VAL A 357 -2.73 16.62 -18.99
C VAL A 357 -3.11 15.54 -20.00
N GLU A 358 -2.16 14.71 -20.45
CA GLU A 358 -2.42 13.63 -21.39
C GLU A 358 -3.45 12.63 -20.83
N TRP A 359 -3.32 12.27 -19.55
CA TRP A 359 -4.26 11.36 -18.90
C TRP A 359 -5.67 11.96 -18.85
N LEU A 360 -5.81 13.23 -18.48
CA LEU A 360 -7.11 13.93 -18.43
C LEU A 360 -7.76 14.07 -19.80
N ASP A 361 -6.98 14.31 -20.86
CA ASP A 361 -7.48 14.35 -22.24
C ASP A 361 -7.97 12.97 -22.72
N ALA A 362 -7.38 11.90 -22.20
CA ALA A 362 -7.82 10.54 -22.47
C ALA A 362 -9.05 10.11 -21.66
N HIS A 363 -9.33 10.76 -20.53
CA HIS A 363 -10.42 10.47 -19.59
C HIS A 363 -11.35 11.69 -19.40
N PRO A 364 -12.13 12.08 -20.43
CA PRO A 364 -12.98 13.27 -20.37
C PRO A 364 -14.14 13.16 -19.36
N ASP A 365 -14.38 11.96 -18.84
CA ASP A 365 -15.37 11.63 -17.81
C ASP A 365 -14.77 11.54 -16.40
N PHE A 366 -13.50 11.92 -16.23
CA PHE A 366 -12.84 12.01 -14.93
C PHE A 366 -13.69 12.77 -13.90
N SER A 367 -13.71 12.25 -12.68
CA SER A 367 -14.33 12.90 -11.53
C SER A 367 -13.46 12.69 -10.31
N LEU A 368 -12.92 13.79 -9.78
CA LEU A 368 -12.10 13.76 -8.57
C LEU A 368 -12.85 13.12 -7.39
N ALA A 369 -14.15 13.40 -7.26
CA ALA A 369 -14.99 12.81 -6.22
C ALA A 369 -15.05 11.28 -6.31
N LYS A 370 -15.23 10.71 -7.51
CA LYS A 370 -15.26 9.25 -7.71
C LYS A 370 -13.91 8.60 -7.44
N GLU A 371 -12.82 9.23 -7.88
CA GLU A 371 -11.47 8.74 -7.61
C GLU A 371 -11.17 8.73 -6.11
N ARG A 372 -11.55 9.80 -5.39
CA ARG A 372 -11.41 9.88 -3.93
C ARG A 372 -12.28 8.87 -3.20
N GLU A 373 -13.51 8.64 -3.65
CA GLU A 373 -14.40 7.60 -3.10
C GLU A 373 -13.80 6.20 -3.29
N GLY A 374 -13.29 5.89 -4.49
CA GLY A 374 -12.63 4.61 -4.79
C GLY A 374 -11.37 4.40 -3.95
N ALA A 375 -10.50 5.41 -3.87
CA ALA A 375 -9.29 5.36 -3.05
C ALA A 375 -9.62 5.14 -1.57
N LYS A 376 -10.63 5.87 -1.04
CA LYS A 376 -11.08 5.73 0.34
C LYS A 376 -11.62 4.33 0.62
N LYS A 377 -12.41 3.76 -0.29
CA LYS A 377 -12.92 2.37 -0.16
C LYS A 377 -11.78 1.38 -0.01
N VAL A 378 -10.74 1.49 -0.85
CA VAL A 378 -9.57 0.60 -0.78
C VAL A 378 -8.78 0.84 0.51
N ALA A 379 -8.52 2.11 0.88
CA ALA A 379 -7.78 2.44 2.08
C ALA A 379 -8.48 1.95 3.36
N ASP A 380 -9.80 2.06 3.43
CA ASP A 380 -10.59 1.55 4.56
C ASP A 380 -10.54 0.02 4.62
N ALA A 381 -10.61 -0.68 3.48
CA ALA A 381 -10.45 -2.14 3.44
C ALA A 381 -9.04 -2.59 3.88
N MET A 382 -8.00 -1.92 3.39
CA MET A 382 -6.61 -2.19 3.78
C MET A 382 -6.40 -2.04 5.30
N LYS A 383 -6.91 -0.96 5.91
CA LYS A 383 -6.82 -0.77 7.36
C LYS A 383 -7.57 -1.84 8.15
N ALA A 384 -8.73 -2.28 7.65
CA ALA A 384 -9.49 -3.35 8.30
C ALA A 384 -8.72 -4.68 8.34
N GLU A 385 -7.86 -4.92 7.34
CA GLU A 385 -6.97 -6.08 7.25
C GLU A 385 -5.64 -5.90 8.02
N GLY A 386 -5.39 -4.73 8.62
CA GLY A 386 -4.20 -4.46 9.44
C GLY A 386 -3.05 -3.71 8.72
N TRP A 387 -3.28 -3.19 7.52
CA TRP A 387 -2.31 -2.32 6.84
C TRP A 387 -2.24 -0.93 7.47
N LEU A 388 -1.01 -0.42 7.52
CA LEU A 388 -0.74 0.96 7.93
C LEU A 388 -0.40 1.82 6.72
N PHE A 389 -0.60 3.13 6.86
CA PHE A 389 -0.18 4.11 5.86
C PHE A 389 0.88 5.04 6.43
N ALA A 390 1.78 5.51 5.58
CA ALA A 390 2.76 6.53 5.91
C ALA A 390 2.76 7.65 4.86
N SER A 391 3.15 8.85 5.28
CA SER A 391 3.53 9.89 4.34
C SER A 391 4.88 9.54 3.74
N HIS A 392 4.96 9.56 2.42
CA HIS A 392 6.21 9.59 1.67
C HIS A 392 6.47 10.98 1.10
N THR A 393 5.98 12.02 1.82
CA THR A 393 5.77 13.41 1.35
C THR A 393 4.72 13.49 0.23
N TRP A 394 4.09 14.63 -0.01
CA TRP A 394 3.12 14.75 -1.10
C TRP A 394 3.79 14.68 -2.47
N GLY A 395 4.92 15.37 -2.63
CA GLY A 395 5.61 15.54 -3.91
C GLY A 395 6.87 14.69 -4.07
N HIS A 396 7.03 13.61 -3.29
CA HIS A 396 8.23 12.78 -3.28
C HIS A 396 9.51 13.63 -3.09
N GLN A 397 9.55 14.43 -2.03
CA GLN A 397 10.57 15.43 -1.78
C GLN A 397 11.73 14.89 -0.94
N ASN A 398 12.97 15.23 -1.31
CA ASN A 398 14.14 14.98 -0.47
C ASN A 398 14.17 16.00 0.69
N VAL A 399 13.62 15.61 1.84
CA VAL A 399 13.51 16.50 3.02
C VAL A 399 14.86 17.00 3.53
N GLY A 400 15.96 16.30 3.27
CA GLY A 400 17.32 16.73 3.62
C GLY A 400 17.78 17.93 2.78
N GLN A 401 17.34 18.02 1.52
CA GLN A 401 17.79 19.04 0.55
C GLN A 401 16.88 20.26 0.49
N ILE A 402 15.57 20.10 0.68
CA ILE A 402 14.62 21.21 0.56
C ILE A 402 14.63 22.15 1.78
N GLY A 403 14.18 23.39 1.61
CA GLY A 403 13.99 24.33 2.72
C GLY A 403 12.75 24.01 3.57
N LEU A 404 12.67 24.60 4.78
CA LEU A 404 11.54 24.42 5.70
C LEU A 404 10.21 24.84 5.06
N GLU A 405 10.15 25.97 4.36
CA GLU A 405 8.92 26.47 3.72
C GLU A 405 8.38 25.49 2.65
N THR A 406 9.28 24.89 1.87
CA THR A 406 8.93 23.86 0.89
C THR A 406 8.38 22.63 1.59
N LEU A 407 9.03 22.17 2.67
CA LEU A 407 8.57 21.03 3.47
C LEU A 407 7.19 21.29 4.07
N GLN A 408 6.96 22.50 4.57
CA GLN A 408 5.67 22.91 5.12
C GLN A 408 4.56 22.92 4.06
N THR A 409 4.88 23.41 2.86
CA THR A 409 3.93 23.43 1.75
C THR A 409 3.58 22.02 1.29
N ASP A 410 4.60 21.17 1.14
CA ASP A 410 4.43 19.77 0.76
C ASP A 410 3.61 18.99 1.80
N THR A 411 3.96 19.13 3.08
CA THR A 411 3.25 18.47 4.18
C THR A 411 1.79 18.90 4.22
N ARG A 412 1.48 20.20 4.06
CA ARG A 412 0.09 20.67 3.95
C ARG A 412 -0.66 20.00 2.80
N LYS A 413 -0.05 19.91 1.61
CA LYS A 413 -0.69 19.22 0.48
C LYS A 413 -0.99 17.76 0.78
N PHE A 414 -0.12 17.06 1.50
CA PHE A 414 -0.36 15.70 1.96
C PHE A 414 -1.56 15.64 2.91
N LYS A 415 -1.56 16.51 3.93
CA LYS A 415 -2.66 16.63 4.90
C LYS A 415 -4.00 16.99 4.26
N ASP A 416 -4.00 17.75 3.18
CA ASP A 416 -5.23 18.18 2.50
C ASP A 416 -5.76 17.14 1.49
N ASN A 417 -4.86 16.45 0.77
CA ASN A 417 -5.24 15.57 -0.35
C ASN A 417 -5.21 14.08 -0.02
N VAL A 418 -4.41 13.65 0.95
CA VAL A 418 -4.17 12.23 1.25
C VAL A 418 -4.79 11.84 2.59
N ASP A 419 -4.46 12.54 3.68
CA ASP A 419 -4.94 12.20 5.03
C ASP A 419 -6.46 11.95 5.12
N PRO A 420 -7.34 12.77 4.50
CA PRO A 420 -8.79 12.56 4.58
C PRO A 420 -9.26 11.24 3.93
N LEU A 421 -8.47 10.69 3.01
CA LEU A 421 -8.80 9.46 2.28
C LEU A 421 -8.34 8.22 3.05
N ILE A 422 -7.17 8.30 3.69
CA ILE A 422 -6.58 7.19 4.45
C ILE A 422 -6.96 7.19 5.93
N GLY A 423 -7.54 8.28 6.45
CA GLY A 423 -7.86 8.44 7.87
C GLY A 423 -6.73 9.03 8.71
N GLY A 424 -5.77 9.70 8.07
CA GLY A 424 -4.57 10.26 8.70
C GLY A 424 -3.45 9.23 8.89
N THR A 425 -2.25 9.74 9.18
CA THR A 425 -1.09 8.95 9.59
C THR A 425 -0.14 9.78 10.46
N ASP A 426 0.51 9.11 11.40
CA ASP A 426 1.61 9.64 12.22
C ASP A 426 2.98 9.04 11.84
N ILE A 427 3.04 8.31 10.72
CA ILE A 427 4.26 7.72 10.18
C ILE A 427 4.73 8.56 8.98
N ILE A 428 6.00 8.93 8.98
CA ILE A 428 6.68 9.46 7.81
C ILE A 428 7.83 8.54 7.41
N ILE A 429 7.82 8.17 6.15
CA ILE A 429 8.89 7.45 5.49
C ILE A 429 9.57 8.44 4.55
N PHE A 430 10.87 8.68 4.70
CA PHE A 430 11.55 9.70 3.94
C PHE A 430 11.90 9.23 2.52
N ALA A 431 11.47 10.02 1.51
CA ALA A 431 11.81 9.80 0.11
C ALA A 431 13.33 9.86 -0.13
N PHE A 432 13.81 9.07 -1.08
CA PHE A 432 15.24 8.91 -1.39
C PHE A 432 16.10 8.40 -0.23
N GLY A 433 15.49 7.81 0.80
CA GLY A 433 16.20 7.30 1.96
C GLY A 433 16.86 8.36 2.82
N THR A 434 16.51 9.63 2.61
CA THR A 434 17.10 10.78 3.32
C THR A 434 16.80 10.72 4.82
N ASP A 435 17.45 11.62 5.55
CA ASP A 435 17.34 11.72 6.99
C ASP A 435 17.42 13.17 7.46
N LEU A 436 16.97 13.44 8.69
CA LEU A 436 16.98 14.80 9.25
C LEU A 436 18.30 15.18 9.92
N CYS A 437 18.94 14.26 10.66
CA CYS A 437 20.06 14.58 11.56
C CYS A 437 21.22 13.57 11.54
N GLY A 438 21.29 12.67 10.55
CA GLY A 438 22.28 11.59 10.56
C GLY A 438 22.07 10.66 11.77
N PRO A 439 23.12 10.13 12.40
CA PRO A 439 22.98 9.19 13.53
C PRO A 439 22.53 9.86 14.84
N GLU A 440 22.53 11.18 14.91
CA GLU A 440 22.19 11.93 16.12
C GLU A 440 20.69 11.90 16.40
N ASP A 441 20.33 12.25 17.64
CA ASP A 441 18.93 12.45 18.00
C ASP A 441 18.33 13.61 17.19
N TYR A 442 17.09 13.43 16.73
CA TYR A 442 16.41 14.44 15.92
C TYR A 442 16.22 15.77 16.64
N HIS A 443 16.53 16.84 15.91
CA HIS A 443 16.48 18.22 16.36
C HIS A 443 16.28 19.19 15.17
N GLY A 444 16.10 20.47 15.48
CA GLY A 444 15.99 21.54 14.48
C GLY A 444 14.60 21.72 13.87
N ASP A 445 14.43 22.80 13.11
CA ASP A 445 13.11 23.31 12.73
C ASP A 445 12.29 22.34 11.86
N LYS A 446 12.95 21.52 11.02
CA LYS A 446 12.26 20.51 10.20
C LYS A 446 11.67 19.40 11.05
N PHE A 447 12.42 18.91 12.05
CA PHE A 447 11.93 17.92 12.99
C PHE A 447 10.77 18.49 13.83
N GLU A 448 10.95 19.68 14.41
CA GLU A 448 9.91 20.31 15.23
C GLU A 448 8.63 20.57 14.40
N TYR A 449 8.77 20.95 13.14
CA TYR A 449 7.62 21.09 12.25
C TYR A 449 6.91 19.76 11.96
N LEU A 450 7.64 18.72 11.57
CA LEU A 450 7.05 17.41 11.29
C LEU A 450 6.40 16.81 12.55
N LYS A 451 7.04 16.96 13.70
CA LYS A 451 6.49 16.57 14.99
C LYS A 451 5.20 17.34 15.29
N GLY A 452 5.20 18.66 15.12
CA GLY A 452 4.01 19.51 15.27
C GLY A 452 2.90 19.21 14.25
N ALA A 453 3.22 18.60 13.11
CA ALA A 453 2.26 18.13 12.11
C ALA A 453 1.67 16.74 12.45
N GLY A 454 2.06 16.15 13.59
CA GLY A 454 1.53 14.89 14.11
C GLY A 454 2.34 13.66 13.77
N TYR A 455 3.55 13.79 13.20
CA TYR A 455 4.41 12.63 12.94
C TYR A 455 5.19 12.22 14.20
N ASN A 456 5.13 10.93 14.51
CA ASN A 456 5.75 10.31 15.68
C ASN A 456 6.75 9.20 15.31
N TYR A 457 6.56 8.57 14.14
CA TYR A 457 7.38 7.48 13.63
C TYR A 457 8.08 7.92 12.36
N PHE A 458 9.40 7.83 12.35
CA PHE A 458 10.24 8.33 11.27
C PHE A 458 11.08 7.20 10.70
N CYS A 459 11.01 6.98 9.38
CA CYS A 459 11.80 5.92 8.76
C CYS A 459 12.70 6.46 7.65
N ASN A 460 14.00 6.24 7.80
CA ASN A 460 15.02 6.55 6.79
C ASN A 460 15.56 5.26 6.16
N VAL A 461 16.51 5.37 5.23
CA VAL A 461 17.26 4.21 4.72
C VAL A 461 18.71 4.33 5.19
N ASP A 462 19.18 3.35 5.92
CA ASP A 462 20.57 3.24 6.38
C ASP A 462 21.20 1.89 5.98
N SER A 463 20.35 0.90 5.68
CA SER A 463 20.72 -0.43 5.20
C SER A 463 21.52 -1.29 6.17
N SER A 464 21.73 -0.86 7.42
CA SER A 464 22.28 -1.73 8.43
C SER A 464 21.27 -2.82 8.79
N LYS A 465 21.76 -3.90 9.40
CA LYS A 465 20.90 -4.99 9.86
C LYS A 465 19.83 -4.47 10.84
N TYR A 466 20.26 -3.59 11.76
CA TYR A 466 19.44 -3.02 12.82
C TYR A 466 19.78 -1.55 13.05
N TYR A 467 18.78 -0.68 12.92
CA TYR A 467 18.86 0.71 13.33
C TYR A 467 17.52 1.15 13.89
N VAL A 468 17.43 1.27 15.21
CA VAL A 468 16.22 1.70 15.92
C VAL A 468 16.61 2.71 16.98
N GLN A 469 15.89 3.83 17.05
CA GLN A 469 15.97 4.81 18.11
C GLN A 469 14.57 5.02 18.68
N ILE A 470 14.36 4.54 19.89
CA ILE A 470 13.17 4.85 20.69
C ILE A 470 13.56 5.98 21.64
N ARG A 471 12.87 7.12 21.54
CA ARG A 471 13.09 8.31 22.36
C ARG A 471 11.75 8.82 22.85
N GLU A 472 11.74 9.56 23.94
CA GLU A 472 10.52 10.12 24.54
C GLU A 472 9.61 10.83 23.54
N ARG A 473 10.18 11.54 22.55
CA ARG A 473 9.40 12.35 21.59
C ARG A 473 9.16 11.70 20.23
N TYR A 474 9.87 10.63 19.89
CA TYR A 474 9.78 10.01 18.56
C TYR A 474 10.35 8.59 18.53
N PHE A 475 9.82 7.81 17.60
CA PHE A 475 10.39 6.55 17.17
C PHE A 475 11.07 6.76 15.83
N ARG A 476 12.27 6.21 15.65
CA ARG A 476 12.95 6.20 14.37
C ARG A 476 13.50 4.83 14.06
N GLN A 477 13.30 4.37 12.83
CA GLN A 477 13.84 3.10 12.36
C GLN A 477 14.40 3.21 10.96
N GLY A 478 15.62 2.71 10.80
CA GLY A 478 16.29 2.62 9.53
C GLY A 478 15.85 1.37 8.77
N ARG A 479 15.78 1.48 7.44
CA ARG A 479 15.25 0.45 6.56
C ARG A 479 16.29 -0.10 5.59
N ARG A 480 16.07 -1.34 5.15
CA ARG A 480 16.88 -2.09 4.19
C ARG A 480 16.09 -2.29 2.91
N ASN A 481 16.57 -1.72 1.80
CA ASN A 481 15.98 -1.91 0.47
C ASN A 481 16.27 -3.31 -0.04
N LEU A 482 15.24 -4.03 -0.48
CA LEU A 482 15.35 -5.36 -1.07
C LEU A 482 15.14 -5.30 -2.58
N ASP A 483 16.07 -4.65 -3.28
CA ASP A 483 15.99 -4.32 -4.71
C ASP A 483 17.19 -4.85 -5.52
N GLY A 484 17.16 -4.60 -6.84
CA GLY A 484 18.21 -5.02 -7.75
C GLY A 484 19.59 -4.50 -7.37
N TYR A 485 19.72 -3.24 -6.94
CA TYR A 485 20.98 -2.66 -6.51
C TYR A 485 21.56 -3.39 -5.30
N ARG A 486 20.77 -3.56 -4.25
CA ARG A 486 21.21 -4.22 -3.01
C ARG A 486 21.61 -5.66 -3.29
N MET A 487 20.77 -6.40 -4.00
CA MET A 487 21.05 -7.79 -4.34
C MET A 487 22.31 -7.93 -5.20
N TYR A 488 22.53 -7.05 -6.17
CA TYR A 488 23.65 -7.17 -7.10
C TYR A 488 25.00 -6.70 -6.50
N TYR A 489 25.03 -5.56 -5.81
CA TYR A 489 26.28 -4.95 -5.33
C TYR A 489 26.61 -5.25 -3.88
N HIS A 490 25.60 -5.52 -3.06
CA HIS A 490 25.74 -5.67 -1.61
C HIS A 490 24.98 -6.89 -1.04
N PRO A 491 25.15 -8.09 -1.63
CA PRO A 491 24.45 -9.29 -1.15
C PRO A 491 24.83 -9.66 0.29
N GLU A 492 26.03 -9.28 0.76
CA GLU A 492 26.49 -9.49 2.13
C GLU A 492 25.59 -8.83 3.18
N LEU A 493 24.90 -7.77 2.79
CA LEU A 493 23.96 -7.04 3.65
C LEU A 493 22.58 -7.68 3.66
N LEU A 494 22.38 -8.86 3.07
CA LEU A 494 21.09 -9.57 2.99
C LEU A 494 21.15 -11.03 3.45
N GLU A 495 22.34 -11.58 3.73
CA GLU A 495 22.55 -13.01 3.99
C GLU A 495 21.75 -13.55 5.19
N ASP A 496 21.48 -12.71 6.19
CA ASP A 496 20.59 -13.06 7.30
C ASP A 496 19.16 -13.31 6.82
N LEU A 497 18.67 -12.51 5.87
CA LEU A 497 17.33 -12.60 5.31
C LEU A 497 17.22 -13.75 4.29
N PHE A 498 18.08 -13.80 3.27
CA PHE A 498 18.01 -14.80 2.19
C PHE A 498 19.35 -14.91 1.43
N ASP A 499 19.54 -16.02 0.68
CA ASP A 499 20.63 -16.12 -0.28
C ASP A 499 20.23 -15.44 -1.59
N VAL A 500 20.92 -14.36 -1.96
CA VAL A 500 20.63 -13.62 -3.19
C VAL A 500 20.69 -14.54 -4.41
N LYS A 501 21.62 -15.51 -4.46
CA LYS A 501 21.78 -16.39 -5.63
C LYS A 501 20.57 -17.28 -5.88
N SER A 502 19.80 -17.62 -4.84
CA SER A 502 18.60 -18.44 -4.99
C SER A 502 17.36 -17.64 -5.39
N VAL A 503 17.36 -16.32 -5.15
CA VAL A 503 16.18 -15.47 -5.39
C VAL A 503 16.29 -14.56 -6.61
N PHE A 504 17.51 -14.09 -6.94
CA PHE A 504 17.73 -13.09 -8.00
C PHE A 504 17.13 -13.54 -9.34
N ASP A 505 16.28 -12.71 -9.93
CA ASP A 505 15.57 -13.06 -11.15
C ASP A 505 16.55 -13.05 -12.35
N PRO A 506 16.78 -14.21 -13.02
CA PRO A 506 17.72 -14.29 -14.13
C PRO A 506 17.30 -13.49 -15.37
N VAL A 507 16.06 -12.99 -15.44
CA VAL A 507 15.62 -12.11 -16.54
C VAL A 507 16.13 -10.68 -16.42
N ARG A 508 16.65 -10.29 -15.23
CA ARG A 508 17.21 -8.95 -15.02
C ARG A 508 18.39 -8.69 -15.94
N PRO A 509 18.48 -7.50 -16.55
CA PRO A 509 19.70 -7.06 -17.21
C PRO A 509 20.87 -7.03 -16.20
N THR A 510 22.01 -7.58 -16.59
CA THR A 510 23.25 -7.51 -15.79
C THR A 510 24.38 -6.87 -16.60
N PRO A 511 25.22 -6.01 -16.01
CA PRO A 511 25.19 -5.60 -14.61
C PRO A 511 23.99 -4.71 -14.28
N VAL A 512 23.49 -4.79 -13.04
CA VAL A 512 22.50 -3.82 -12.54
C VAL A 512 23.15 -2.43 -12.49
N PRO A 513 22.45 -1.34 -12.85
CA PRO A 513 23.04 0.01 -12.80
C PRO A 513 23.48 0.42 -11.38
N PRO A 514 24.66 1.04 -11.20
CA PRO A 514 25.12 1.52 -9.89
C PRO A 514 24.34 2.76 -9.44
N MET A 515 24.13 2.94 -8.13
CA MET A 515 23.60 4.20 -7.60
C MET A 515 24.62 5.33 -7.77
N ALA A 516 24.16 6.48 -8.26
CA ALA A 516 24.99 7.65 -8.57
C ALA A 516 25.29 8.51 -7.34
#